data_AF-F0XQS2-F1
#
_entry.id   AF-F0XQS2-F1
#
_cell.length_a   1.000
_cell.length_b   1.000
_cell.length_c   1.000
_cell.angle_alpha   90.00
_cell.angle_beta   90.00
_cell.angle_gamma   90.00
#
_symmetry.space_group_name_H-M   'P 1'
#
loop_
_entity.id
_entity.type
_entity.pdbx_description
1 polymer ?
#
loop_
_entity_poly.entity_id
_entity_poly.type
_entity_poly.pdbx_seq_one_letter_code
_entity_poly.pdbx_strand_id
1 'polypeptide(L)'
;MKTETQAGLSGAANIPTTKMLYRVYDGPEREESYGISLARAIGFPGAFIAKAESVAGELRQQARANRTDEHELQEARRQKLVTELVRQLRLGHRSQADDEELWRYLQQVNDKFWSNMFASENVEELEGSGDDEIDYGHSAEDELEYFEQRHSEMTY
;
A
#
# COMPACT_ATOMS: atom_id res chain seq x y z
N MET A 1 14.62 11.27 -14.23
CA MET A 1 15.68 11.95 -15.03
C MET A 1 15.20 13.38 -15.33
N LYS A 2 15.90 14.21 -16.11
CA LYS A 2 15.32 15.47 -16.62
C LYS A 2 15.44 15.46 -18.13
N THR A 3 14.35 15.74 -18.84
CA THR A 3 14.39 16.00 -20.27
C THR A 3 14.04 17.46 -20.52
N GLU A 4 14.67 18.07 -21.53
CA GLU A 4 14.33 19.42 -21.97
C GLU A 4 13.78 19.28 -23.38
N THR A 5 12.47 19.50 -23.53
CA THR A 5 11.80 19.48 -24.83
C THR A 5 11.91 20.87 -25.45
N GLN A 6 12.95 21.09 -26.27
CA GLN A 6 12.98 22.25 -27.17
C GLN A 6 12.35 21.88 -28.50
N ALA A 7 11.29 22.60 -28.88
CA ALA A 7 10.75 22.59 -30.24
C ALA A 7 11.70 23.36 -31.18
N GLY A 8 12.89 22.79 -31.39
CA GLY A 8 13.92 23.34 -32.27
C GLY A 8 13.63 22.96 -33.73
N LEU A 9 13.17 23.93 -34.51
CA LEU A 9 13.16 23.87 -35.98
C LEU A 9 14.62 23.87 -36.48
N SER A 10 15.23 22.69 -36.61
CA SER A 10 16.53 22.52 -37.26
C SER A 10 16.34 21.84 -38.62
N GLY A 11 16.74 22.54 -39.68
CA GLY A 11 16.52 22.15 -41.07
C GLY A 11 17.33 20.92 -41.48
N ALA A 12 16.62 19.89 -41.95
CA ALA A 12 16.96 19.01 -43.09
C ALA A 12 15.94 17.86 -43.23
N ALA A 13 15.21 17.54 -42.16
CA ALA A 13 14.04 16.68 -42.20
C ALA A 13 13.19 17.04 -40.97
N ASN A 14 11.87 17.02 -41.12
CA ASN A 14 10.89 17.49 -40.13
C ASN A 14 10.76 16.49 -38.96
N ILE A 15 11.89 16.11 -38.36
CA ILE A 15 11.99 15.05 -37.36
C ILE A 15 12.13 15.71 -35.99
N PRO A 16 11.16 15.52 -35.09
CA PRO A 16 11.29 15.98 -33.70
C PRO A 16 12.54 15.40 -33.03
N THR A 17 13.29 16.22 -32.32
CA THR A 17 14.47 15.77 -31.57
C THR A 17 14.25 16.01 -30.09
N THR A 18 14.25 14.94 -29.28
CA THR A 18 14.21 15.00 -27.81
C THR A 18 15.62 14.73 -27.28
N LYS A 19 16.12 15.58 -26.38
CA LYS A 19 17.47 15.45 -25.81
C LYS A 19 17.42 15.02 -24.35
N MET A 20 17.98 13.86 -24.04
CA MET A 20 18.13 13.40 -22.65
C MET A 20 19.28 14.14 -21.97
N LEU A 21 19.07 14.62 -20.74
CA LEU A 21 20.12 15.32 -19.98
C LEU A 21 21.03 14.36 -19.18
N TYR A 22 20.81 13.03 -19.24
CA TYR A 22 21.60 11.96 -18.59
C TYR A 22 22.09 12.28 -17.16
N ARG A 23 21.29 13.03 -16.40
CA ARG A 23 21.59 13.41 -15.02
C ARG A 23 20.60 12.72 -14.10
N VAL A 24 21.14 12.00 -13.12
CA VAL A 24 20.37 11.45 -12.01
C VAL A 24 20.09 12.61 -11.05
N TYR A 25 18.81 12.81 -10.74
CA TYR A 25 18.37 13.75 -9.72
C TYR A 25 17.67 12.93 -8.65
N ASP A 26 17.93 13.24 -7.38
CA ASP A 26 17.22 12.61 -6.28
C ASP A 26 15.77 13.10 -6.24
N GLY A 27 14.86 12.15 -6.02
CA GLY A 27 13.43 12.39 -5.93
C GLY A 27 12.64 11.99 -7.18
N PRO A 28 11.30 11.93 -7.06
CA PRO A 28 10.44 11.53 -8.16
C PRO A 28 10.53 12.52 -9.33
N GLU A 29 10.59 11.97 -10.54
CA GLU A 29 10.67 12.74 -11.78
C GLU A 29 9.43 13.62 -11.94
N ARG A 30 9.64 14.94 -12.06
CA ARG A 30 8.55 15.94 -12.21
C ARG A 30 7.84 15.85 -13.58
N GLU A 31 8.39 15.09 -14.51
CA GLU A 31 7.89 15.03 -15.88
C GLU A 31 6.84 13.93 -16.00
N GLU A 32 5.61 14.26 -15.60
CA GLU A 32 4.51 13.31 -15.42
C GLU A 32 4.00 12.66 -16.74
N SER A 33 4.48 13.09 -17.92
CA SER A 33 3.92 12.73 -19.25
C SER A 33 4.93 12.64 -20.40
N TYR A 34 6.10 12.04 -20.18
CA TYR A 34 7.14 11.92 -21.23
C TYR A 34 6.63 11.23 -22.50
N GLY A 35 5.91 10.11 -22.38
CA GLY A 35 5.40 9.35 -23.53
C GLY A 35 4.40 10.12 -24.40
N ILE A 36 3.54 10.94 -23.80
CA ILE A 36 2.57 11.78 -24.53
C ILE A 36 3.29 12.92 -25.25
N SER A 37 4.28 13.53 -24.58
CA SER A 37 5.11 14.60 -25.16
C SER A 37 5.91 14.10 -26.35
N LEU A 38 6.46 12.90 -26.25
CA LEU A 38 7.15 12.21 -27.33
C LEU A 38 6.23 11.88 -28.50
N ALA A 39 5.04 11.32 -28.23
CA ALA A 39 4.06 11.01 -29.28
C ALA A 39 3.63 12.27 -30.05
N ARG A 40 3.47 13.39 -29.33
CA ARG A 40 3.20 14.71 -29.93
C ARG A 40 4.34 15.18 -30.82
N ALA A 41 5.57 14.98 -30.39
CA ALA A 41 6.73 15.33 -31.17
C ALA A 41 6.80 14.49 -32.47
N ILE A 42 6.59 13.17 -32.39
CA ILE A 42 6.63 12.20 -33.51
C ILE A 42 5.49 12.40 -34.54
N GLY A 43 4.52 13.26 -34.24
CA GLY A 43 3.42 13.57 -35.16
C GLY A 43 2.29 12.54 -35.13
N PHE A 44 2.06 11.92 -33.97
CA PHE A 44 0.86 11.08 -33.79
C PHE A 44 -0.43 11.88 -34.02
N PRO A 45 -1.51 11.24 -34.51
CA PRO A 45 -2.76 11.95 -34.73
C PRO A 45 -3.30 12.54 -33.42
N GLY A 46 -3.75 13.80 -33.46
CA GLY A 46 -4.23 14.53 -32.28
C GLY A 46 -5.37 13.83 -31.53
N ALA A 47 -6.19 13.03 -32.23
CA ALA A 47 -7.24 12.22 -31.62
C ALA A 47 -6.70 11.16 -30.63
N PHE A 48 -5.58 10.52 -30.97
CA PHE A 48 -4.93 9.54 -30.09
C PHE A 48 -4.25 10.22 -28.90
N ILE A 49 -3.61 11.36 -29.13
CA ILE A 49 -2.98 12.15 -28.06
C ILE A 49 -4.03 12.62 -27.05
N ALA A 50 -5.17 13.14 -27.52
CA ALA A 50 -6.26 13.59 -26.66
C ALA A 50 -6.85 12.45 -25.81
N LYS A 51 -7.05 11.27 -26.41
CA LYS A 51 -7.55 10.11 -25.65
C LYS A 51 -6.54 9.61 -24.62
N ALA A 52 -5.26 9.56 -24.98
CA ALA A 52 -4.20 9.17 -24.06
C ALA A 52 -4.07 10.16 -22.89
N GLU A 53 -4.23 11.46 -23.15
CA GLU A 53 -4.21 12.51 -22.12
C GLU A 53 -5.37 12.38 -21.14
N SER A 54 -6.59 12.07 -21.62
CA SER A 54 -7.75 11.77 -20.77
C SER A 54 -7.51 10.58 -19.86
N VAL A 55 -7.10 9.43 -20.42
CA VAL A 55 -6.90 8.19 -19.66
C VAL A 55 -5.75 8.33 -18.66
N ALA A 56 -4.67 9.00 -19.06
CA ALA A 56 -3.56 9.29 -18.14
C ALA A 56 -3.99 10.23 -17.00
N GLY A 57 -4.92 11.16 -17.27
CA GLY A 57 -5.52 12.00 -16.23
C GLY A 57 -6.33 11.20 -15.22
N GLU A 58 -7.21 10.32 -15.72
CA GLU A 58 -8.06 9.44 -14.89
C GLU A 58 -7.23 8.51 -13.99
N LEU A 59 -6.23 7.83 -14.56
CA LEU A 59 -5.33 6.94 -13.82
C LEU A 59 -4.54 7.68 -12.74
N ARG A 60 -4.09 8.92 -13.01
CA ARG A 60 -3.39 9.73 -12.01
C ARG A 60 -4.32 10.14 -10.88
N GLN A 61 -5.57 10.48 -11.19
CA GLN A 61 -6.55 10.84 -10.17
C GLN A 61 -6.86 9.65 -9.27
N GLN A 62 -7.05 8.46 -9.85
CA GLN A 62 -7.22 7.22 -9.10
C GLN A 62 -6.01 6.90 -8.23
N ALA A 63 -4.79 6.94 -8.80
CA ALA A 63 -3.57 6.70 -8.04
C ALA A 63 -3.37 7.70 -6.88
N ARG A 64 -3.77 8.98 -7.07
CA ARG A 64 -3.72 9.99 -6.00
C ARG A 64 -4.75 9.71 -4.90
N ALA A 65 -5.96 9.27 -5.26
CA ALA A 65 -6.99 8.89 -4.29
C ALA A 65 -6.58 7.63 -3.50
N ASN A 66 -6.05 6.62 -4.17
CA ASN A 66 -5.63 5.39 -3.50
C ASN A 66 -4.47 5.64 -2.50
N ARG A 67 -3.55 6.57 -2.80
CA ARG A 67 -2.46 6.93 -1.87
C ARG A 67 -2.94 7.64 -0.61
N THR A 68 -4.01 8.45 -0.71
CA THR A 68 -4.60 9.07 0.49
C THR A 68 -5.28 8.01 1.34
N ASP A 69 -5.97 7.08 0.70
CA ASP A 69 -6.65 5.97 1.38
C ASP A 69 -5.65 5.02 2.05
N GLU A 70 -4.47 4.80 1.46
CA GLU A 70 -3.41 3.94 2.00
C GLU A 70 -2.85 4.48 3.33
N HIS A 71 -2.57 5.78 3.41
CA HIS A 71 -2.08 6.41 4.65
C HIS A 71 -3.15 6.37 5.75
N GLU A 72 -4.40 6.67 5.42
CA GLU A 72 -5.52 6.58 6.36
C GLU A 72 -5.76 5.14 6.82
N LEU A 73 -5.66 4.17 5.91
CA LEU A 73 -5.78 2.75 6.19
C LEU A 73 -4.64 2.26 7.09
N GLN A 74 -3.42 2.74 6.87
CA GLN A 74 -2.28 2.42 7.71
C GLN A 74 -2.45 2.93 9.14
N GLU A 75 -2.89 4.17 9.30
CA GLU A 75 -3.20 4.73 10.62
C GLU A 75 -4.32 3.93 11.31
N ALA A 76 -5.39 3.59 10.58
CA ALA A 76 -6.47 2.77 11.09
C ALA A 76 -6.00 1.36 11.51
N ARG A 77 -5.11 0.73 10.73
CA ARG A 77 -4.49 -0.57 11.06
C ARG A 77 -3.67 -0.48 12.34
N ARG A 78 -2.85 0.57 12.51
CA ARG A 78 -2.06 0.80 13.73
C ARG A 78 -2.98 0.99 14.95
N GLN A 79 -4.03 1.79 14.84
CA GLN A 79 -5.00 2.00 15.91
C GLN A 79 -5.73 0.70 16.29
N LYS A 80 -6.08 -0.14 15.30
CA LYS A 80 -6.69 -1.45 15.52
C LYS A 80 -5.75 -2.40 16.29
N LEU A 81 -4.46 -2.45 15.92
CA LEU A 81 -3.46 -3.28 16.61
C LEU A 81 -3.32 -2.91 18.08
N VAL A 82 -3.23 -1.62 18.41
CA VAL A 82 -3.13 -1.15 19.80
C VAL A 82 -4.41 -1.45 20.57
N THR A 83 -5.57 -1.24 19.96
CA THR A 83 -6.87 -1.51 20.61
C THR A 83 -7.03 -3.00 20.94
N GLU A 84 -6.61 -3.87 20.03
CA GLU A 84 -6.65 -5.32 20.25
C GLU A 84 -5.70 -5.76 21.36
N LEU A 85 -4.47 -5.21 21.42
CA LEU A 85 -3.55 -5.47 22.51
C LEU A 85 -4.15 -5.07 23.87
N VAL A 86 -4.71 -3.86 23.97
CA VAL A 86 -5.34 -3.38 25.21
C VAL A 86 -6.51 -4.27 25.62
N ARG A 87 -7.30 -4.77 24.66
CA ARG A 87 -8.39 -5.72 24.93
C ARG A 87 -7.85 -7.03 25.51
N GLN A 88 -6.81 -7.61 24.91
CA GLN A 88 -6.19 -8.86 25.36
C GLN A 88 -5.59 -8.72 26.77
N LEU A 89 -4.90 -7.61 27.04
CA LEU A 89 -4.36 -7.32 28.38
C LEU A 89 -5.47 -7.15 29.43
N ARG A 90 -6.58 -6.50 29.09
CA ARG A 90 -7.74 -6.38 29.99
C ARG A 90 -8.41 -7.71 30.25
N LEU A 91 -8.44 -8.61 29.27
CA LEU A 91 -8.99 -9.95 29.43
C LEU A 91 -8.11 -10.79 30.36
N GLY A 92 -6.79 -10.78 30.15
CA GLY A 92 -5.82 -11.45 31.03
C GLY A 92 -5.83 -10.92 32.47
N HIS A 93 -6.04 -9.61 32.65
CA HIS A 93 -6.18 -9.03 34.00
C HIS A 93 -7.48 -9.43 34.71
N ARG A 94 -8.55 -9.71 33.97
CA ARG A 94 -9.85 -10.13 34.52
C ARG A 94 -9.94 -11.63 34.74
N SER A 95 -9.15 -12.43 34.03
CA SER A 95 -9.03 -13.86 34.32
C SER A 95 -8.26 -14.04 35.64
N GLN A 96 -8.86 -14.74 36.61
CA GLN A 96 -8.15 -15.26 37.80
C GLN A 96 -7.26 -16.46 37.42
N ALA A 97 -6.41 -16.28 36.42
CA ALA A 97 -5.44 -17.30 36.01
C ALA A 97 -4.28 -17.34 36.99
N ASP A 98 -3.67 -18.51 37.16
CA ASP A 98 -2.50 -18.70 38.01
C ASP A 98 -1.29 -17.94 37.42
N ASP A 99 -0.35 -17.49 38.27
CA ASP A 99 0.74 -16.58 37.85
C ASP A 99 1.58 -17.14 36.69
N GLU A 100 1.81 -18.46 36.63
CA GLU A 100 2.53 -19.12 35.55
C GLU A 100 1.74 -19.17 34.23
N GLU A 101 0.41 -19.32 34.30
CA GLU A 101 -0.46 -19.35 33.13
C GLU A 101 -0.63 -17.95 32.54
N LEU A 102 -0.75 -16.94 33.41
CA LEU A 102 -0.78 -15.54 33.01
C LEU A 102 0.52 -15.14 32.30
N TRP A 103 1.68 -15.56 32.83
CA TRP A 103 2.96 -15.24 32.22
C TRP A 103 3.10 -15.84 30.82
N ARG A 104 2.72 -17.10 30.64
CA ARG A 104 2.71 -17.77 29.33
C ARG A 104 1.75 -17.10 28.34
N TYR A 105 0.58 -16.67 28.82
CA TYR A 105 -0.40 -15.93 28.02
C TYR A 105 0.14 -14.57 27.56
N LEU A 106 0.77 -13.82 28.45
CA LEU A 106 1.38 -12.52 28.12
C LEU A 106 2.50 -12.65 27.09
N GLN A 107 3.32 -13.70 27.18
CA GLN A 107 4.36 -13.97 26.19
C GLN A 107 3.75 -14.23 24.81
N GLN A 108 2.70 -15.05 24.73
CA GLN A 108 2.01 -15.34 23.47
C GLN A 108 1.35 -14.09 22.86
N VAL A 109 0.75 -13.23 23.69
CA VAL A 109 0.15 -11.96 23.24
C VAL A 109 1.22 -11.04 22.67
N ASN A 110 2.37 -10.93 23.36
CA ASN A 110 3.48 -10.12 22.89
C ASN A 110 4.06 -10.66 21.57
N ASP A 111 4.28 -11.96 21.44
CA ASP A 111 4.80 -12.57 20.20
C ASP A 111 3.86 -12.35 19.00
N LYS A 112 2.54 -12.47 19.21
CA LYS A 112 1.53 -12.14 18.19
C LYS A 112 1.57 -10.66 17.82
N PHE A 113 1.72 -9.77 18.80
CA PHE A 113 1.83 -8.34 18.55
C PHE A 113 3.05 -8.01 17.69
N TRP A 114 4.22 -8.55 18.02
CA TRP A 114 5.44 -8.36 17.23
C TRP A 114 5.29 -8.89 15.81
N SER A 115 4.75 -10.11 15.63
CA SER A 115 4.50 -10.68 14.30
C SER A 115 3.61 -9.79 13.44
N ASN A 116 2.53 -9.24 14.01
CA ASN A 116 1.60 -8.39 13.28
C ASN A 116 2.18 -7.01 12.97
N MET A 117 2.97 -6.44 13.88
CA MET A 117 3.64 -5.16 13.67
C MET A 117 4.72 -5.27 12.59
N PHE A 118 5.59 -6.28 12.66
CA PHE A 118 6.60 -6.54 11.63
C PHE A 118 5.97 -6.88 10.29
N ALA A 119 4.88 -7.65 10.26
CA ALA A 119 4.16 -7.91 9.01
C ALA A 119 3.60 -6.62 8.40
N SER A 120 3.09 -5.69 9.21
CA SER A 120 2.55 -4.42 8.73
C SER A 120 3.62 -3.43 8.25
N GLU A 121 4.83 -3.48 8.81
CA GLU A 121 5.95 -2.60 8.44
C GLU A 121 6.64 -3.08 7.15
N ASN A 122 6.74 -4.39 6.93
CA ASN A 122 7.31 -4.94 5.68
C ASN A 122 6.43 -4.68 4.43
N VAL A 123 5.14 -4.36 4.61
CA VAL A 123 4.28 -3.94 3.49
C VAL A 123 4.69 -2.54 3.00
N GLU A 124 5.20 -1.66 3.87
CA GLU A 124 5.65 -0.30 3.50
C GLU A 124 6.82 -0.31 2.49
N GLU A 125 7.69 -1.33 2.50
CA GLU A 125 8.84 -1.41 1.60
C GLU A 125 8.54 -2.05 0.24
N LEU A 126 7.38 -2.71 0.08
CA LEU A 126 7.04 -3.45 -1.14
C LEU A 126 6.06 -2.74 -2.09
N GLU A 127 5.53 -1.57 -1.72
CA GLU A 127 4.56 -0.84 -2.54
C GLU A 127 5.24 -0.03 -3.68
N GLY A 128 5.87 -0.79 -4.57
CA GLY A 128 6.20 -0.42 -5.95
C GLY A 128 5.63 -1.39 -6.99
N SER A 129 4.94 -2.47 -6.60
CA SER A 129 4.37 -3.43 -7.54
C SER A 129 3.41 -4.41 -6.86
N GLY A 130 2.15 -4.44 -7.30
CA GLY A 130 1.31 -5.63 -7.16
C GLY A 130 -0.01 -5.37 -6.44
N ASP A 131 -1.06 -5.26 -7.24
CA ASP A 131 -2.46 -5.40 -6.86
C ASP A 131 -2.69 -6.82 -6.33
N ASP A 132 -2.68 -7.02 -5.01
CA ASP A 132 -3.15 -8.25 -4.37
C ASP A 132 -4.32 -7.90 -3.44
N GLU A 133 -5.52 -8.12 -3.98
CA GLU A 133 -6.81 -8.07 -3.30
C GLU A 133 -6.85 -9.15 -2.21
N ILE A 134 -6.58 -8.77 -0.94
CA ILE A 134 -6.71 -9.69 0.20
C ILE A 134 -8.16 -9.66 0.70
N ASP A 135 -8.90 -10.72 0.38
CA ASP A 135 -10.25 -11.05 0.86
C ASP A 135 -10.28 -11.24 2.39
N TYR A 136 -10.77 -10.21 3.11
CA TYR A 136 -11.04 -10.29 4.55
C TYR A 136 -12.44 -10.88 4.81
N GLY A 137 -12.56 -12.18 4.59
CA GLY A 137 -13.77 -12.98 4.85
C GLY A 137 -13.67 -13.91 6.07
N HIS A 138 -13.02 -13.50 7.16
CA HIS A 138 -13.07 -14.24 8.44
C HIS A 138 -13.46 -13.29 9.57
N SER A 139 -14.70 -13.43 10.06
CA SER A 139 -15.23 -12.68 11.19
C SER A 139 -14.61 -13.21 12.47
N ALA A 140 -14.21 -12.31 13.38
CA ALA A 140 -13.73 -12.67 14.72
C ALA A 140 -14.78 -13.41 15.58
N GLU A 141 -16.01 -13.52 15.08
CA GLU A 141 -17.10 -14.28 15.68
C GLU A 141 -16.90 -15.80 15.51
N ASP A 142 -16.25 -16.24 14.42
CA ASP A 142 -16.02 -17.66 14.12
C ASP A 142 -14.93 -18.28 15.01
N GLU A 143 -13.97 -17.47 15.49
CA GLU A 143 -12.91 -17.94 16.40
C GLU A 143 -13.40 -18.16 17.84
N LEU A 144 -14.46 -17.47 18.27
CA LEU A 144 -15.02 -17.60 19.62
C LEU A 144 -15.81 -18.92 19.79
N GLU A 145 -16.51 -19.35 18.74
CA GLU A 145 -17.27 -20.60 18.74
C GLU A 145 -16.33 -21.82 18.83
N TYR A 146 -15.15 -21.75 18.20
CA TYR A 146 -14.13 -22.79 18.27
C TYR A 146 -13.50 -22.95 19.67
N PHE A 147 -13.38 -21.86 20.43
CA PHE A 147 -12.83 -21.89 21.80
C PHE A 147 -13.84 -22.40 22.83
N GLU A 148 -15.13 -22.05 22.70
CA GLU A 148 -16.18 -22.57 23.58
C GLU A 148 -16.40 -24.08 23.39
N GLN A 149 -16.32 -24.56 22.14
CA GLN A 149 -16.51 -25.98 21.83
C GLN A 149 -15.45 -26.86 22.53
N ARG A 150 -14.16 -26.45 22.50
CA ARG A 150 -13.06 -27.22 23.07
C ARG A 150 -13.06 -27.23 24.61
N HIS A 151 -13.60 -26.20 25.25
CA HIS A 151 -13.75 -26.19 26.71
C HIS A 151 -14.87 -27.12 27.20
N SER A 152 -15.87 -27.41 26.36
CA SER A 152 -16.93 -28.37 26.68
C SER A 152 -16.47 -29.84 26.61
N GLU A 153 -15.44 -30.15 25.81
CA GLU A 153 -14.93 -31.52 25.63
C GLU A 153 -13.87 -31.94 26.67
N MET A 154 -13.35 -31.01 27.47
CA MET A 154 -12.30 -31.27 28.47
C MET A 154 -12.84 -31.46 29.90
N THR A 155 -14.17 -31.44 30.09
CA THR A 155 -14.81 -31.73 31.39
C THR A 155 -15.72 -32.95 31.28
N TYR A 156 -15.12 -34.14 31.28
CA TYR A 156 -15.75 -35.39 31.69
C TYR A 156 -14.73 -36.34 32.30
#